data_AF-A0A5D4TD87-F1
#
_entry.id   AF-A0A5D4TD87-F1
#
_cell.length_a   1.000
_cell.length_b   1.000
_cell.length_c   1.000
_cell.angle_alpha   90.00
_cell.angle_beta   90.00
_cell.angle_gamma   90.00
#
_symmetry.space_group_name_H-M   'P 1'
#
loop_
_entity.id
_entity.type
_entity.pdbx_description
1 polymer ?
#
loop_
_entity_poly.entity_id
_entity_poly.type
_entity_poly.pdbx_seq_one_letter_code
_entity_poly.pdbx_strand_id
1 'polypeptide(L)'
;MIVVQAFAVVHPIIELEDSIIIEFLDETEPEDSRRYRLFLGKQTLHVSKLIVFRPTLESWQDITSMLSPFYLASLRTKLMEQTADYLDKRDAIS
;
A
#
# COMPACT_ATOMS: atom_id res chain seq x y z
N MET A 1 -12.23 -20.12 9.44
CA MET A 1 -11.21 -19.67 8.47
C MET A 1 -10.70 -18.32 8.97
N ILE A 2 -9.47 -18.26 9.47
CA ILE A 2 -8.87 -16.97 9.86
C ILE A 2 -8.45 -16.31 8.55
N VAL A 3 -9.16 -15.24 8.16
CA VAL A 3 -8.75 -14.40 7.03
C VAL A 3 -7.48 -13.69 7.49
N VAL A 4 -6.32 -14.23 7.12
CA VAL A 4 -5.03 -13.55 7.36
C VAL A 4 -5.06 -12.30 6.51
N GLN A 5 -5.26 -11.17 7.15
CA GLN A 5 -5.31 -9.87 6.50
C GLN A 5 -3.88 -9.54 6.05
N ALA A 6 -3.58 -9.76 4.78
CA ALA A 6 -2.22 -9.63 4.26
C ALA A 6 -1.67 -8.19 4.38
N PHE A 7 -2.54 -7.18 4.42
CA PHE A 7 -2.10 -5.78 4.52
C PHE A 7 -2.97 -4.96 5.49
N ALA A 8 -2.33 -4.07 6.25
CA ALA A 8 -3.00 -3.15 7.17
C ALA A 8 -2.54 -1.71 6.89
N VAL A 9 -3.47 -0.82 6.52
CA VAL A 9 -3.16 0.61 6.34
C VAL A 9 -2.87 1.24 7.71
N VAL A 10 -1.77 1.98 7.79
CA VAL A 10 -1.40 2.75 8.97
C VAL A 10 -1.97 4.16 8.80
N HIS A 11 -2.93 4.52 9.64
CA HIS A 11 -3.41 5.90 9.70
C HIS A 11 -2.36 6.80 10.37
N PRO A 12 -2.19 8.05 9.91
CA PRO A 12 -3.00 8.74 8.90
C PRO A 12 -2.52 8.53 7.44
N ILE A 13 -3.47 8.57 6.50
CA ILE A 13 -3.16 8.76 5.07
C ILE A 13 -2.77 10.23 4.90
N ILE A 14 -1.63 10.49 4.26
CA ILE A 14 -1.14 11.86 4.06
C ILE A 14 -1.64 12.35 2.71
N GLU A 15 -2.50 13.35 2.71
CA GLU A 15 -2.94 14.04 1.50
C GLU A 15 -2.13 15.31 1.25
N LEU A 16 -1.54 15.40 0.06
CA LEU A 16 -0.90 16.60 -0.46
C LEU A 16 -1.79 17.22 -1.56
N GLU A 17 -1.30 18.29 -2.19
CA GLU A 17 -2.04 19.03 -3.21
C GLU A 17 -2.39 18.12 -4.41
N ASP A 18 -1.39 17.42 -4.98
CA ASP A 18 -1.57 16.53 -6.14
C ASP A 18 -1.33 15.05 -5.86
N SER A 19 -1.02 14.67 -4.61
CA SER A 19 -0.70 13.28 -4.29
C SER A 19 -1.28 12.80 -2.96
N ILE A 20 -1.44 11.49 -2.86
CA ILE A 20 -1.86 10.77 -1.66
C ILE A 20 -0.74 9.81 -1.31
N ILE A 21 -0.36 9.76 -0.04
CA ILE A 21 0.64 8.85 0.49
C ILE A 21 -0.03 7.91 1.47
N ILE A 22 0.02 6.62 1.17
CA ILE A 22 -0.54 5.55 2.01
C ILE A 22 0.61 4.78 2.63
N GLU A 23 0.69 4.80 3.95
CA GLU A 23 1.56 3.88 4.70
C GLU A 23 0.78 2.63 5.05
N PHE A 24 1.40 1.47 4.88
CA PHE A 24 0.76 0.20 5.21
C PHE A 24 1.79 -0.85 5.65
N LEU A 25 1.31 -1.82 6.40
CA LEU A 25 2.05 -3.00 6.82
C LEU A 25 1.64 -4.20 5.96
N ASP A 26 2.60 -5.04 5.55
CA ASP A 26 2.35 -6.39 5.00
C ASP A 26 2.56 -7.41 6.12
N GLU A 27 1.49 -7.97 6.66
CA GLU A 27 1.56 -8.91 7.79
C GLU A 27 2.13 -10.28 7.39
N THR A 28 2.41 -10.50 6.11
CA THR A 28 3.11 -11.71 5.63
C THR A 28 4.63 -11.57 5.67
N GLU A 29 5.14 -10.36 5.91
CA GLU A 29 6.56 -10.03 6.00
C GLU A 29 7.05 -9.99 7.46
N PRO A 30 8.35 -10.21 7.70
CA PRO A 30 8.98 -9.98 9.00
C PRO A 30 8.67 -8.59 9.59
N GLU A 31 8.59 -8.51 10.92
CA GLU A 31 8.15 -7.31 11.64
C GLU A 31 9.00 -6.06 11.34
N ASP A 32 10.29 -6.25 11.09
CA ASP A 32 11.26 -5.22 10.77
C ASP A 32 11.18 -4.75 9.30
N SER A 33 10.70 -5.60 8.40
CA SER A 33 10.59 -5.32 6.97
C SER A 33 9.17 -4.97 6.52
N ARG A 34 8.12 -5.27 7.28
CA ARG A 34 6.72 -5.16 6.83
C ARG A 34 6.21 -3.76 6.47
N ARG A 35 6.98 -2.68 6.60
CA ARG A 35 6.51 -1.31 6.35
C ARG A 35 6.68 -0.87 4.90
N TYR A 36 5.61 -0.32 4.34
CA TYR A 36 5.55 0.18 2.96
C TYR A 36 4.93 1.57 2.91
N ARG A 37 5.27 2.32 1.85
CA ARG A 37 4.69 3.63 1.56
C ARG A 37 4.39 3.75 0.06
N LEU A 38 3.12 3.86 -0.28
CA LEU A 38 2.62 4.03 -1.64
C LEU A 38 2.31 5.49 -1.92
N PHE A 39 2.69 5.98 -3.09
CA PHE A 39 2.39 7.33 -3.58
C PHE A 39 1.44 7.21 -4.77
N LEU A 40 0.34 7.94 -4.69
CA LEU A 40 -0.71 7.98 -5.69
C LEU A 40 -0.92 9.41 -6.16
N GLY A 41 -1.23 9.61 -7.44
CA GLY A 41 -1.76 10.88 -7.93
C GLY A 41 -3.18 11.10 -7.38
N LYS A 42 -3.47 12.26 -6.80
CA LYS A 42 -4.73 12.52 -6.10
C LYS A 42 -5.97 12.41 -6.99
N GLN A 43 -5.88 12.88 -8.23
CA GLN A 43 -7.00 12.86 -9.18
C GLN A 43 -7.09 11.54 -9.97
N THR A 44 -5.95 10.91 -10.23
CA THR A 44 -5.87 9.78 -11.16
C THR A 44 -5.75 8.43 -10.45
N LEU A 45 -5.38 8.45 -9.17
CA LEU A 45 -5.03 7.29 -8.35
C LEU A 45 -3.98 6.38 -9.02
N HIS A 46 -3.18 6.96 -9.94
CA HIS A 46 -2.04 6.25 -10.52
C HIS A 46 -0.92 6.16 -9.49
N VAL A 47 -0.37 4.95 -9.35
CA VAL A 47 0.83 4.71 -8.55
C VAL A 47 2.01 5.40 -9.22
N SER A 48 2.55 6.42 -8.55
CA SER A 48 3.75 7.12 -9.00
C SER A 48 5.02 6.51 -8.37
N LYS A 49 4.92 5.99 -7.15
CA LYS A 49 6.05 5.43 -6.41
C LYS A 49 5.60 4.44 -5.33
N LEU A 50 6.39 3.39 -5.10
CA LEU A 50 6.30 2.53 -3.93
C LEU A 50 7.66 2.52 -3.23
N ILE A 51 7.67 2.79 -1.93
CA ILE A 51 8.84 2.67 -1.07
C ILE A 51 8.62 1.47 -0.15
N VAL A 52 9.63 0.61 -0.09
CA VAL A 52 9.65 -0.58 0.76
C VAL A 52 10.73 -0.36 1.82
N PHE A 53 10.37 -0.38 3.10
CA PHE A 53 11.35 -0.21 4.17
C PHE A 53 11.99 -1.55 4.52
N ARG A 54 13.31 -1.65 4.36
CA ARG A 54 14.05 -2.90 4.56
C ARG A 54 15.36 -2.62 5.31
N PRO A 55 15.35 -2.72 6.65
CA PRO A 55 16.51 -2.34 7.46
C PRO A 55 17.66 -3.36 7.41
N THR A 56 17.37 -4.60 7.00
CA THR A 56 18.29 -5.77 7.04
C THR A 56 18.70 -6.25 5.65
N LEU A 57 18.33 -5.55 4.59
CA LEU A 57 18.61 -5.97 3.21
C LEU A 57 20.03 -5.59 2.79
N GLU A 58 20.94 -6.57 2.82
CA GLU A 58 22.34 -6.36 2.45
C GLU A 58 22.63 -6.61 0.96
N SER A 59 21.74 -7.29 0.22
CA SER A 59 22.02 -7.73 -1.16
C SER A 59 21.11 -7.11 -2.23
N TRP A 60 21.72 -6.74 -3.37
CA TRP A 60 21.03 -6.20 -4.55
C TRP A 60 20.09 -7.21 -5.23
N GLN A 61 20.35 -8.52 -5.05
CA GLN A 61 19.49 -9.59 -5.58
C GLN A 61 18.13 -9.65 -4.88
N ASP A 62 18.10 -9.39 -3.56
CA ASP A 62 16.87 -9.34 -2.77
C ASP A 62 15.98 -8.15 -3.14
N ILE A 63 16.58 -7.04 -3.60
CA ILE A 63 15.85 -5.87 -4.12
C ILE A 63 15.16 -6.20 -5.46
N THR A 64 15.85 -6.92 -6.35
CA THR A 64 15.33 -7.24 -7.68
C THR A 64 14.30 -8.38 -7.71
N SER A 65 14.23 -9.22 -6.67
CA SER A 65 13.28 -10.33 -6.54
C SER A 65 11.92 -9.92 -5.95
N MET A 66 11.83 -8.74 -5.32
CA MET A 66 10.65 -8.33 -4.54
C MET A 66 9.45 -7.83 -5.37
N LEU A 67 9.59 -7.53 -6.66
CA LEU A 67 8.50 -6.89 -7.41
C LEU A 67 8.24 -7.59 -8.74
N SER A 68 7.52 -8.71 -8.65
CA SER A 68 6.77 -9.23 -9.78
C SER A 68 5.73 -8.18 -10.24
N PRO A 69 5.64 -7.87 -11.54
CA PRO A 69 4.59 -6.99 -12.08
C PRO A 69 3.16 -7.42 -11.68
N PHE A 70 2.94 -8.72 -11.44
CA PHE A 70 1.66 -9.24 -10.98
C PHE A 70 1.34 -8.85 -9.53
N TYR A 71 2.35 -8.81 -8.65
CA TYR A 71 2.16 -8.40 -7.26
C TYR A 71 1.76 -6.92 -7.17
N LEU A 72 2.43 -6.06 -7.95
CA LEU A 72 2.09 -4.63 -8.04
C LEU A 72 0.69 -4.38 -8.58
N ALA A 73 0.25 -5.14 -9.58
CA ALA A 73 -1.10 -5.05 -10.11
C ALA A 73 -2.16 -5.47 -9.07
N SER A 74 -1.91 -6.56 -8.34
CA SER A 74 -2.83 -7.05 -7.30
C SER A 74 -2.97 -6.07 -6.12
N LEU A 75 -1.85 -5.48 -5.68
CA LEU A 75 -1.84 -4.48 -4.61
C LEU A 75 -2.66 -3.24 -4.99
N ARG A 76 -2.50 -2.75 -6.23
CA ARG A 76 -3.26 -1.60 -6.75
C ARG A 76 -4.77 -1.87 -6.70
N THR A 77 -5.22 -3.03 -7.19
CA THR A 77 -6.66 -3.35 -7.23
C THR A 77 -7.27 -3.38 -5.83
N LYS A 78 -6.64 -4.05 -4.86
CA LYS A 78 -7.16 -4.14 -3.49
C LYS A 78 -7.27 -2.79 -2.78
N LEU A 79 -6.30 -1.90 -2.99
CA LEU A 79 -6.31 -0.57 -2.38
C LEU A 79 -7.42 0.32 -2.96
N MET A 80 -7.71 0.18 -4.26
CA MET A 80 -8.82 0.91 -4.89
C MET A 80 -10.19 0.46 -4.38
N GLU A 81 -10.38 -0.86 -4.21
CA GLU A 81 -11.62 -1.43 -3.65
C GLU A 81 -11.87 -0.91 -2.22
N GLN A 82 -10.86 -0.93 -1.36
CA GLN A 82 -10.99 -0.43 0.01
C GLN A 82 -11.25 1.09 0.08
N THR A 83 -10.73 1.85 -0.89
CA THR A 83 -10.94 3.31 -0.95
C THR A 83 -12.34 3.65 -1.44
N ALA A 84 -12.87 2.89 -2.41
CA ALA A 84 -14.25 3.04 -2.89
C ALA A 84 -15.26 2.73 -1.77
N ASP A 85 -15.07 1.63 -1.04
CA ASP A 85 -15.90 1.28 0.12
C ASP A 85 -15.89 2.36 1.22
N TYR A 86 -14.77 3.09 1.38
CA TYR A 86 -14.68 4.20 2.33
C TYR A 86 -15.47 5.43 1.86
N LEU A 87 -15.39 5.77 0.56
CA LEU A 87 -16.11 6.90 -0.02
C LEU A 87 -17.62 6.69 0.02
N ASP A 88 -18.09 5.49 -0.36
CA ASP A 88 -19.51 5.14 -0.32
C ASP A 88 -20.08 5.17 1.11
N LYS A 89 -19.29 4.73 2.10
CA LYS A 89 -19.68 4.81 3.52
C LYS A 89 -19.65 6.24 4.06
N ARG A 90 -18.80 7.12 3.53
CA ARG A 90 -18.77 8.53 3.94
C ARG A 90 -20.00 9.29 3.41
N ASP A 91 -20.41 9.01 2.18
CA ASP A 91 -21.60 9.62 1.58
C ASP A 91 -22.91 9.08 2.17
N ALA A 92 -22.93 7.86 2.73
CA ALA A 92 -24.07 7.32 3.46
C ALA A 92 -24.26 7.88 4.89
N ILE A 93 -23.27 8.63 5.41
CA ILE A 93 -23.29 9.26 6.75
C ILE A 93 -23.53 10.78 6.65
N SER A 94 -23.61 11.34 5.43
CA SER A 94 -24.05 12.72 5.13
C SER A 94 -25.55 12.76 4.84
#